data_AF-D5H1V7-F1
#
_entry.id   AF-D5H1V7-F1
#
_cell.length_a   1.000
_cell.length_b   1.000
_cell.length_c   1.000
_cell.angle_alpha   90.00
_cell.angle_beta   90.00
_cell.angle_gamma   90.00
#
_symmetry.space_group_name_H-M   'P 1'
#
loop_
_entity.id
_entity.type
_entity.pdbx_description
1 polymer ?
#
loop_
_entity_poly.entity_id
_entity_poly.type
_entity_poly.pdbx_seq_one_letter_code
_entity_poly.pdbx_strand_id
1 'polypeptide(L)'
;MKINATNDNGLLAAYAITLFRDKWQGEAVRNISISCAGLVDDNVVQLNLFDTKYKTLKNRNLDRTVDDIRKKYGFTSLIKLSSKSVGATAVQRAGLVGGHAGGNSYE
;
A
#
# COMPACT_ATOMS: atom_id res chain seq x y z
N MET A 1 2.28 16.33 3.61
CA MET A 1 2.31 16.69 2.18
C MET A 1 0.91 16.49 1.63
N LYS A 2 0.36 17.47 0.91
CA LYS A 2 -0.93 17.30 0.21
C LYS A 2 -0.64 16.72 -1.18
N ILE A 3 -1.38 15.69 -1.56
CA ILE A 3 -1.29 15.04 -2.87
C ILE A 3 -2.68 15.04 -3.52
N ASN A 4 -2.72 14.81 -4.83
CA ASN A 4 -3.99 14.53 -5.52
C ASN A 4 -4.56 13.19 -5.03
N ALA A 5 -5.89 13.11 -4.94
CA ALA A 5 -6.56 11.87 -4.56
C ALA A 5 -6.15 10.72 -5.49
N THR A 6 -5.71 9.61 -4.91
CA THR A 6 -5.25 8.44 -5.65
C THR A 6 -5.36 7.19 -4.78
N ASN A 7 -5.66 6.07 -5.43
CA ASN A 7 -5.55 4.72 -4.88
C ASN A 7 -4.47 3.90 -5.60
N ASP A 8 -3.62 4.53 -6.42
CA ASP A 8 -2.50 3.86 -7.08
C ASP A 8 -1.42 3.54 -6.02
N ASN A 9 -1.19 2.24 -5.82
CA ASN A 9 -0.27 1.75 -4.80
C ASN A 9 1.18 2.22 -5.05
N GLY A 10 1.58 2.33 -6.32
CA GLY A 10 2.90 2.80 -6.71
C GLY A 10 3.13 4.27 -6.36
N LEU A 11 2.14 5.13 -6.66
CA LEU A 11 2.19 6.55 -6.30
C LEU A 11 2.22 6.75 -4.78
N LEU A 12 1.36 6.05 -4.03
CA LEU A 12 1.33 6.15 -2.57
C LEU A 12 2.66 5.73 -1.94
N ALA A 13 3.25 4.62 -2.41
CA ALA A 13 4.57 4.17 -1.95
C ALA A 13 5.67 5.20 -2.29
N ALA A 14 5.66 5.77 -3.49
CA ALA A 14 6.62 6.79 -3.89
C ALA A 14 6.53 8.03 -2.98
N TYR A 15 5.33 8.52 -2.70
CA TYR A 15 5.11 9.65 -1.80
C TYR A 15 5.59 9.37 -0.37
N ALA A 16 5.33 8.17 0.16
CA ALA A 16 5.81 7.77 1.47
C ALA A 16 7.34 7.74 1.55
N ILE A 17 8.00 7.21 0.50
CA ILE A 17 9.46 7.17 0.40
C ILE A 17 10.04 8.59 0.31
N THR A 18 9.44 9.47 -0.49
CA THR A 18 9.86 10.88 -0.58
C THR A 18 9.74 11.56 0.78
N LEU A 19 8.60 11.44 1.46
CA LEU A 19 8.41 11.98 2.80
C LEU A 19 9.45 11.48 3.80
N PHE A 20 9.77 10.19 3.76
CA PHE A 20 10.80 9.62 4.63
C PHE A 20 12.18 10.23 4.34
N ARG A 21 12.59 10.28 3.07
CA ARG A 21 13.89 10.83 2.66
C ARG A 21 14.04 12.31 2.96
N ASP A 22 12.96 13.09 2.83
CA ASP A 22 12.97 14.53 3.10
C ASP A 22 13.12 14.86 4.60
N LYS A 23 12.78 13.91 5.48
CA LYS A 23 12.72 14.15 6.93
C LYS A 23 13.80 13.41 7.71
N TRP A 24 14.25 12.27 7.22
CA TRP A 24 15.24 11.45 7.89
C TRP A 24 16.66 12.02 7.67
N GLN A 25 17.44 12.14 8.75
CA GLN A 25 18.79 12.70 8.71
C GLN A 25 19.87 11.64 9.03
N GLY A 26 19.52 10.35 8.96
CA GLY A 26 20.45 9.25 9.20
C GLY A 26 20.37 8.62 10.60
N GLU A 27 19.41 9.04 11.43
CA GLU A 27 19.23 8.53 12.78
C GLU A 27 18.65 7.11 12.79
N ALA A 28 18.83 6.37 13.90
CA ALA A 28 18.19 5.07 14.06
C ALA A 28 16.66 5.21 14.17
N VAL A 29 15.91 4.49 13.33
CA VAL A 29 14.44 4.56 13.29
C VAL A 29 13.83 3.35 14.00
N ARG A 30 12.98 3.59 15.01
CA ARG A 30 12.27 2.53 15.75
C ARG A 30 10.83 2.30 15.30
N ASN A 31 10.16 3.35 14.82
CA ASN A 31 8.78 3.26 14.34
C ASN A 31 8.57 4.23 13.17
N ILE A 32 7.79 3.80 12.18
CA ILE A 32 7.29 4.62 11.09
C ILE A 32 5.78 4.40 11.04
N SER A 33 5.01 5.49 11.01
CA SER A 33 3.57 5.45 10.85
C SER A 33 3.16 6.36 9.70
N ILE A 34 2.32 5.85 8.81
CA ILE A 34 1.78 6.58 7.67
C ILE A 34 0.28 6.64 7.85
N SER A 35 -0.29 7.84 7.79
CA SER A 35 -1.73 8.05 7.82
C SER A 35 -2.19 8.80 6.57
N CYS A 36 -3.33 8.38 6.05
CA CYS A 36 -4.02 9.04 4.95
C CYS A 36 -5.33 9.64 5.48
N ALA A 37 -5.67 10.84 5.02
CA ALA A 37 -6.92 11.53 5.36
C ALA A 37 -7.49 12.20 4.10
N GLY A 38 -8.74 12.65 4.17
CA GLY A 38 -9.42 13.26 3.02
C GLY A 38 -9.79 12.24 1.95
N LEU A 39 -10.40 11.12 2.37
CA LEU A 39 -10.89 10.09 1.45
C LEU A 39 -11.99 10.66 0.56
N VAL A 40 -12.01 10.21 -0.70
CA VAL A 40 -13.01 10.55 -1.71
C VAL A 40 -13.47 9.27 -2.40
N ASP A 41 -14.63 9.30 -3.03
CA ASP A 41 -15.15 8.13 -3.76
C ASP A 41 -14.27 7.77 -4.97
N ASP A 42 -13.99 6.48 -5.15
CA ASP A 42 -13.20 5.94 -6.27
C ASP A 42 -14.03 5.77 -7.57
N ASN A 43 -14.84 6.78 -7.91
CA ASN A 43 -15.77 6.71 -9.04
C ASN A 43 -15.18 7.20 -10.37
N VAL A 44 -14.04 7.89 -10.32
CA VAL A 44 -13.44 8.54 -11.49
C VAL A 44 -11.99 8.10 -11.65
N VAL A 45 -11.57 7.87 -12.90
CA VAL A 45 -10.16 7.70 -13.25
C VAL A 45 -9.74 8.93 -14.04
N GLN A 46 -8.75 9.68 -13.54
CA GLN A 46 -8.12 10.73 -14.35
C GLN A 46 -7.27 10.06 -15.44
N LEU A 47 -7.63 10.29 -16.70
CA LEU A 47 -6.85 9.82 -17.84
C LEU A 47 -5.72 10.80 -18.17
N ASN A 48 -4.66 10.27 -18.77
CA ASN A 48 -3.54 11.04 -19.29
C ASN A 48 -3.45 10.82 -20.80
N LEU A 49 -3.53 11.91 -21.58
CA LEU A 49 -3.41 11.89 -23.05
C LEU A 49 -2.08 11.27 -23.52
N PHE A 50 -1.04 11.35 -22.70
CA PHE A 50 0.30 10.82 -22.99
C PHE A 50 0.56 9.45 -22.34
N ASP A 51 -0.44 8.81 -21.71
CA ASP A 51 -0.35 7.41 -21.29
C ASP A 51 -0.52 6.48 -22.50
N THR A 52 0.53 6.44 -23.32
CA THR A 52 0.61 5.51 -24.43
C THR A 52 0.66 4.09 -23.86
N LYS A 53 -0.39 3.29 -24.10
CA LYS A 53 -0.62 1.89 -23.66
C LYS A 53 -1.54 1.67 -22.45
N TYR A 54 -2.27 2.69 -21.99
CA TYR A 54 -3.24 2.56 -20.88
C TYR A 54 -2.59 1.98 -19.62
N LYS A 55 -1.35 2.37 -19.31
CA LYS A 55 -0.61 1.85 -18.16
C LYS A 55 -1.35 2.13 -16.86
N THR A 56 -1.95 3.32 -16.72
CA THR A 56 -2.72 3.68 -15.52
C THR A 56 -3.91 2.73 -15.31
N LEU A 57 -4.67 2.43 -16.38
CA LEU A 57 -5.80 1.49 -16.28
C LEU A 57 -5.33 0.06 -15.98
N LYS A 58 -4.22 -0.39 -16.60
CA LYS A 58 -3.64 -1.71 -16.34
C LYS A 58 -3.16 -1.86 -14.90
N ASN A 59 -2.48 -0.84 -14.37
CA ASN A 59 -2.02 -0.84 -12.98
C ASN A 59 -3.20 -0.87 -12.01
N ARG A 60 -4.25 -0.06 -12.26
CA ARG A 60 -5.47 -0.08 -11.44
C ARG A 60 -6.15 -1.44 -11.44
N ASN A 61 -6.24 -2.10 -12.60
CA ASN A 61 -6.80 -3.45 -12.69
C ASN A 61 -5.94 -4.49 -11.97
N LEU A 62 -4.62 -4.35 -12.04
CA LEU A 62 -3.68 -5.21 -11.31
C LEU A 62 -3.85 -5.04 -9.79
N ASP A 63 -3.87 -3.81 -9.29
CA ASP A 63 -4.05 -3.53 -7.86
C ASP A 63 -5.40 -4.08 -7.35
N ARG A 64 -6.49 -3.87 -8.10
CA ARG A 64 -7.80 -4.48 -7.79
C ARG A 64 -7.77 -6.00 -7.77
N THR A 65 -7.09 -6.62 -8.74
CA THR A 65 -6.96 -8.08 -8.79
C THR A 65 -6.20 -8.62 -7.58
N VAL A 66 -5.15 -7.92 -7.15
CA VAL A 66 -4.40 -8.27 -5.93
C VAL A 66 -5.29 -8.17 -4.71
N ASP A 67 -6.10 -7.12 -4.61
CA ASP A 67 -7.03 -6.91 -3.49
C ASP A 67 -8.13 -7.98 -3.46
N ASP A 68 -8.69 -8.35 -4.61
CA ASP A 68 -9.70 -9.40 -4.72
C ASP A 68 -9.16 -10.77 -4.27
N ILE A 69 -7.92 -11.11 -4.66
CA ILE A 69 -7.25 -12.34 -4.21
C ILE A 69 -7.08 -12.31 -2.69
N ARG A 70 -6.60 -11.19 -2.12
CA ARG A 70 -6.40 -11.06 -0.67
C ARG A 70 -7.71 -11.08 0.12
N LYS A 71 -8.76 -10.47 -0.42
CA LYS A 71 -10.09 -10.49 0.17
C LYS A 71 -10.65 -11.91 0.25
N LYS A 72 -10.37 -12.74 -0.75
CA LYS A 72 -10.86 -14.12 -0.82
C LYS A 72 -10.00 -15.13 -0.06
N TYR A 73 -8.68 -14.98 -0.08
CA TYR A 73 -7.73 -15.98 0.42
C TYR A 73 -6.83 -15.49 1.57
N GLY A 74 -7.10 -14.30 2.10
CA GLY A 74 -6.33 -13.67 3.18
C GLY A 74 -5.09 -12.93 2.68
N PHE A 75 -4.54 -12.04 3.52
CA PHE A 75 -3.42 -11.15 3.18
C PHE A 75 -2.16 -11.91 2.69
N THR A 76 -1.84 -13.05 3.30
CA THR A 76 -0.63 -13.84 3.02
C THR A 76 -0.70 -14.62 1.71
N SER A 77 -1.88 -14.72 1.08
CA SER A 77 -2.06 -15.40 -0.20
C SER A 77 -1.29 -14.75 -1.35
N LEU A 78 -1.09 -13.43 -1.30
CA LEU A 78 -0.33 -12.70 -2.30
C LEU A 78 0.40 -11.51 -1.67
N ILE A 79 1.73 -11.64 -1.55
CA ILE A 79 2.59 -10.63 -0.94
C ILE A 79 3.74 -10.23 -1.87
N LYS A 80 4.28 -9.03 -1.67
CA LYS A 80 5.48 -8.59 -2.38
C LYS A 80 6.67 -9.47 -1.97
N LEU A 81 7.59 -9.75 -2.91
CA LEU A 81 8.79 -10.54 -2.63
C LEU A 81 9.65 -9.92 -1.51
N SER A 82 9.69 -8.59 -1.42
CA SER A 82 10.37 -7.87 -0.32
C SER A 82 9.87 -8.29 1.07
N SER A 83 8.62 -8.73 1.18
CA SER A 83 8.02 -9.23 2.42
C SER A 83 8.52 -10.62 2.84
N LYS A 84 9.38 -11.26 2.05
CA LYS A 84 10.08 -12.53 2.38
C LYS A 84 11.56 -12.35 2.71
N SER A 85 12.06 -11.11 2.74
CA SER A 85 13.45 -10.84 3.15
C SER A 85 13.65 -11.13 4.65
N VAL A 86 14.91 -11.36 5.05
CA VAL A 86 15.32 -11.83 6.40
C VAL A 86 14.85 -10.90 7.54
N GLY A 87 14.52 -9.64 7.28
CA GLY A 87 13.97 -8.70 8.28
C GLY A 87 12.49 -8.35 8.11
N ALA A 88 11.79 -8.94 7.13
CA ALA A 88 10.41 -8.59 6.85
C ALA A 88 9.44 -9.26 7.82
N THR A 89 8.52 -8.46 8.38
CA THR A 89 7.55 -8.94 9.38
C THR A 89 6.14 -9.12 8.82
N ALA A 90 5.90 -8.83 7.53
CA ALA A 90 4.54 -8.75 6.98
C ALA A 90 3.74 -10.06 7.12
N VAL A 91 4.39 -11.22 6.95
CA VAL A 91 3.72 -12.54 7.13
C VAL A 91 3.43 -12.80 8.60
N GLN A 92 4.41 -12.59 9.48
CA GLN A 92 4.26 -12.81 10.93
C GLN A 92 3.19 -11.90 11.55
N ARG A 93 3.01 -10.70 11.00
CA ARG A 93 2.07 -9.68 11.49
C ARG A 93 0.70 -9.73 10.81
N ALA A 94 0.45 -10.65 9.88
CA ALA A 94 -0.78 -10.67 9.10
C ALA A 94 -2.06 -10.83 9.94
N GLY A 95 -1.98 -11.49 11.09
CA GLY A 95 -3.10 -11.64 12.05
C GLY A 95 -3.13 -10.60 13.18
N LEU A 96 -2.32 -9.53 13.09
CA LEU A 96 -2.26 -8.50 14.14
C LEU A 96 -3.00 -7.22 13.71
N VAL A 97 -3.75 -6.63 14.63
CA VAL A 97 -4.36 -5.30 14.48
C VAL A 97 -3.64 -4.34 15.42
N GLY A 98 -3.00 -3.30 14.88
CA GLY A 98 -2.22 -2.35 15.68
C GLY A 98 -1.06 -2.99 16.46
N GLY A 99 -0.60 -4.18 16.06
CA GLY A 99 0.42 -4.95 16.78
C GLY A 99 -0.11 -5.89 17.87
N HIS A 100 -1.43 -5.95 18.08
CA HIS A 100 -2.09 -6.84 19.03
C HIS A 100 -2.82 -7.98 18.31
N ALA A 101 -3.01 -9.10 18.99
CA ALA A 101 -3.79 -10.23 18.47
C ALA A 101 -5.26 -9.83 18.33
N GLY A 102 -5.67 -9.56 17.09
CA GLY A 102 -7.04 -9.11 16.78
C GLY A 102 -7.41 -9.28 15.30
N GLY A 103 -6.50 -9.80 14.47
CA GLY A 103 -6.78 -10.04 13.05
C GLY A 103 -7.62 -11.28 12.77
N ASN A 104 -7.76 -12.17 13.77
CA ASN A 104 -8.50 -13.42 13.65
C ASN A 104 -9.88 -13.38 14.35
N SER A 105 -10.43 -12.18 14.63
CA SER A 105 -11.70 -12.03 15.36
C SER A 105 -12.94 -12.46 14.57
N TYR A 106 -12.78 -12.78 13.28
CA TYR A 106 -13.86 -13.09 12.35
C TYR A 106 -13.56 -14.34 11.48
N GLU A 107 -12.58 -15.15 11.86
CA GLU A 107 -12.50 -16.56 11.39
C GLU A 107 -13.40 -17.45 12.26
#